data_AF-A0A8C9R6N6-F1
#
_entry.id   AF-A0A8C9R6N6-F1
#
_cell.length_a   1.000
_cell.length_b   1.000
_cell.length_c   1.000
_cell.angle_alpha   90.00
_cell.angle_beta   90.00
_cell.angle_gamma   90.00
#
_symmetry.space_group_name_H-M   'P 1'
#
loop_
_entity.id
_entity.type
_entity.pdbx_description
1 polymer ?
#
loop_
_entity_poly.entity_id
_entity_poly.type
_entity_poly.pdbx_seq_one_letter_code
_entity_poly.pdbx_strand_id
1 'polypeptide(L)'
;MSSSVPFPGQLMEFWMGKAVEWDQTKTPAVQFDVSLHLGQLRSFLQDVFKDSTREAIERFPFIGQLLGRLCWNLYESRDCLLRCLCCMYSAQPQGAVELKANQWIQLLSLYSLF
;
A
#
# COMPACT_ATOMS: atom_id res chain seq x y z
N MET A 1 20.56 10.65 19.86
CA MET A 1 20.52 10.64 18.39
C MET A 1 19.12 11.07 18.00
N SER A 2 18.97 12.28 17.47
CA SER A 2 17.65 12.81 17.08
C SER A 2 17.11 11.98 15.93
N SER A 3 16.15 11.10 16.22
CA SER A 3 15.33 10.43 15.22
C SER A 3 14.38 11.48 14.61
N SER A 4 14.90 12.26 13.67
CA SER A 4 14.07 13.13 12.83
C SER A 4 13.09 12.24 12.09
N VAL A 5 11.80 12.38 12.43
CA VAL A 5 10.72 11.69 11.69
C VAL A 5 10.87 12.11 10.23
N PRO A 6 11.10 11.15 9.30
CA PRO A 6 11.32 11.49 7.90
C PRO A 6 10.10 12.23 7.34
N PHE A 7 10.37 13.26 6.53
CA PHE A 7 9.30 14.05 5.92
C PHE A 7 8.42 13.15 5.03
N PRO A 8 7.11 13.43 4.93
CA PRO A 8 6.18 12.63 4.11
C PRO A 8 6.68 12.36 2.68
N GLY A 9 7.36 13.32 2.06
CA GLY A 9 7.96 13.14 0.73
C GLY A 9 9.07 12.07 0.69
N GLN A 10 9.96 12.04 1.68
CA GLN A 10 11.06 11.06 1.74
C GLN A 10 10.56 9.64 1.98
N LEU A 11 9.52 9.49 2.82
CA LEU A 11 8.86 8.19 3.03
C LEU A 11 8.21 7.68 1.74
N MET A 12 7.55 8.57 1.00
CA MET A 12 6.94 8.22 -0.28
C MET A 12 7.99 7.82 -1.32
N GLU A 13 9.07 8.58 -1.46
CA GLU A 13 10.18 8.25 -2.37
C GLU A 13 10.82 6.90 -2.05
N PHE A 14 11.05 6.62 -0.75
CA PHE A 14 11.57 5.33 -0.31
C PHE A 14 10.66 4.17 -0.71
N TRP A 15 9.36 4.26 -0.41
CA TRP A 15 8.42 3.18 -0.72
C TRP A 15 8.18 3.01 -2.22
N MET A 16 8.19 4.11 -2.98
CA MET A 16 8.13 4.05 -4.44
C MET A 16 9.37 3.38 -5.03
N GLY A 17 10.57 3.69 -4.52
CA GLY A 17 11.81 3.01 -4.90
C GLY A 17 11.74 1.51 -4.64
N LYS A 18 11.31 1.11 -3.44
CA LYS A 18 11.07 -0.30 -3.10
C LYS A 18 10.05 -0.97 -4.01
N ALA A 19 8.94 -0.32 -4.29
CA ALA A 19 7.93 -0.85 -5.19
C ALA A 19 8.45 -1.02 -6.64
N VAL A 20 9.41 -0.21 -7.10
CA VAL A 20 10.05 -0.41 -8.41
C VAL A 20 11.05 -1.57 -8.36
N GLU A 21 11.87 -1.67 -7.32
CA GLU A 21 12.81 -2.79 -7.13
C GLU A 21 12.09 -4.14 -7.08
N TRP A 22 10.96 -4.20 -6.37
CA TRP A 22 10.17 -5.43 -6.21
C TRP A 22 9.39 -5.83 -7.48
N ASP A 23 9.16 -4.92 -8.42
CA ASP A 23 8.50 -5.18 -9.71
C ASP A 23 9.44 -5.92 -10.68
N GLN A 24 10.74 -5.66 -10.57
CA GLN A 24 11.68 -6.01 -11.63
C GLN A 24 12.17 -7.47 -11.60
N THR A 25 12.12 -8.20 -10.47
CA THR A 25 12.58 -9.60 -10.44
C THR A 25 11.96 -10.45 -9.32
N LYS A 26 11.58 -11.70 -9.63
CA LYS A 26 11.27 -12.74 -8.62
C LYS A 26 12.53 -13.43 -8.11
N THR A 27 13.53 -12.65 -7.71
CA THR A 27 14.76 -13.22 -7.14
C THR A 27 14.59 -13.50 -5.65
N PRO A 28 15.29 -14.51 -5.09
CA PRO A 28 15.29 -14.75 -3.65
C PRO A 28 15.71 -13.52 -2.82
N ALA A 29 16.59 -12.67 -3.38
CA ALA A 29 17.00 -11.42 -2.74
C ALA A 29 15.83 -10.42 -2.61
N VAL A 30 14.99 -10.29 -3.65
CA VAL A 30 13.78 -9.46 -3.60
C VAL A 30 12.75 -10.03 -2.62
N GLN A 31 12.55 -11.35 -2.59
CA GLN A 31 11.64 -11.97 -1.63
C GLN A 31 12.08 -11.74 -0.18
N PHE A 32 13.38 -11.86 0.09
CA PHE A 32 13.95 -11.55 1.41
C PHE A 32 13.76 -10.07 1.76
N ASP A 33 14.07 -9.15 0.85
CA ASP A 33 13.91 -7.70 1.07
C ASP A 33 12.45 -7.32 1.34
N VAL A 34 11.49 -7.90 0.60
CA VAL A 34 10.05 -7.77 0.86
C VAL A 34 9.74 -8.22 2.28
N SER A 35 10.15 -9.44 2.68
CA SER A 35 9.86 -9.97 4.01
C SER A 35 10.42 -9.11 5.14
N LEU A 36 11.58 -8.49 4.93
CA LEU A 36 12.24 -7.60 5.89
C LEU A 36 11.46 -6.29 6.08
N HIS A 37 10.92 -5.73 4.99
CA HIS A 37 10.27 -4.42 5.00
C HIS A 37 8.74 -4.49 5.17
N LEU A 38 8.11 -5.66 5.03
CA LEU A 38 6.66 -5.82 5.03
C LEU A 38 5.98 -5.28 6.30
N GLY A 39 6.61 -5.47 7.47
CA GLY A 39 6.11 -4.92 8.73
C GLY A 39 6.09 -3.39 8.74
N GLN A 40 7.19 -2.77 8.29
CA GLN A 40 7.31 -1.30 8.21
C GLN A 40 6.36 -0.71 7.17
N LEU A 41 6.19 -1.40 6.04
CA LEU A 41 5.25 -1.01 4.98
C LEU A 41 3.82 -1.01 5.53
N ARG A 42 3.44 -2.04 6.28
CA ARG A 42 2.13 -2.12 6.90
C ARG A 42 1.90 -0.97 7.87
N SER A 43 2.84 -0.69 8.76
CA SER A 43 2.73 0.43 9.71
C SER A 43 2.61 1.76 8.99
N PHE A 44 3.40 1.98 7.94
CA PHE A 44 3.30 3.18 7.11
C PHE A 44 1.91 3.32 6.48
N LEU A 45 1.38 2.27 5.84
CA LEU A 45 0.05 2.32 5.23
C LEU A 45 -1.04 2.55 6.27
N GLN A 46 -0.95 1.92 7.44
CA GLN A 46 -1.90 2.13 8.53
C GLN A 46 -1.88 3.58 9.04
N ASP A 47 -0.70 4.18 9.18
CA ASP A 47 -0.57 5.59 9.59
C ASP A 47 -1.09 6.55 8.51
N VAL A 48 -0.84 6.25 7.24
CA VAL A 48 -1.31 7.05 6.09
C VAL A 48 -2.84 7.06 6.02
N PHE A 49 -3.47 5.90 6.19
CA PHE A 49 -4.92 5.74 6.08
C PHE A 49 -5.65 5.80 7.43
N LYS A 50 -4.98 6.25 8.49
CA LYS A 50 -5.54 6.28 9.85
C LYS A 50 -6.79 7.14 9.95
N ASP A 51 -6.78 8.31 9.32
CA ASP A 51 -7.84 9.30 9.44
C ASP A 51 -8.89 9.12 8.34
N SER A 52 -8.47 9.23 7.07
CA SER A 52 -9.34 9.00 5.92
C SER A 52 -8.54 8.87 4.62
N THR A 53 -9.16 8.27 3.61
CA THR A 53 -8.57 8.10 2.27
C THR A 53 -8.31 9.44 1.58
N ARG A 54 -9.17 10.44 1.82
CA ARG A 54 -9.02 11.77 1.22
C ARG A 54 -7.78 12.48 1.78
N GLU A 55 -7.65 12.53 3.09
CA GLU A 55 -6.53 13.12 3.82
C GLU A 55 -5.22 12.40 3.47
N ALA A 56 -5.27 11.07 3.32
CA ALA A 56 -4.14 10.27 2.84
C ALA A 56 -3.65 10.74 1.46
N ILE A 57 -4.57 10.97 0.52
CA ILE A 57 -4.22 11.40 -0.85
C ILE A 57 -3.75 12.85 -0.88
N GLU A 58 -4.36 13.73 -0.09
CA GLU A 58 -3.91 15.12 0.05
C GLU A 58 -2.48 15.18 0.64
N ARG A 59 -2.18 14.33 1.63
CA ARG A 59 -0.86 14.26 2.27
C ARG A 59 0.18 13.50 1.44
N PHE A 60 -0.26 12.52 0.65
CA PHE A 60 0.57 11.64 -0.15
C PHE A 60 -0.02 11.46 -1.56
N PRO A 61 0.19 12.41 -2.49
CA PRO A 61 -0.45 12.40 -3.82
C PRO A 61 -0.17 11.14 -4.65
N PHE A 62 0.96 10.47 -4.40
CA PHE A 62 1.38 9.26 -5.10
C PHE A 62 0.95 7.96 -4.41
N ILE A 63 0.18 8.02 -3.31
CA ILE A 63 -0.21 6.82 -2.55
C ILE A 63 -0.99 5.81 -3.42
N GLY A 64 -1.83 6.29 -4.34
CA GLY A 64 -2.55 5.42 -5.27
C GLY A 64 -1.63 4.68 -6.24
N GLN A 65 -0.56 5.34 -6.72
CA GLN A 65 0.43 4.71 -7.61
C GLN A 65 1.26 3.67 -6.86
N LEU A 66 1.66 3.99 -5.63
CA LEU A 66 2.37 3.06 -4.75
C LEU A 66 1.53 1.79 -4.52
N LEU A 67 0.28 1.95 -4.09
CA LEU A 67 -0.64 0.84 -3.87
C LEU A 67 -0.83 -0.01 -5.14
N GLY A 68 -0.99 0.63 -6.30
CA GLY A 68 -1.11 -0.07 -7.58
C GLY A 68 0.09 -0.97 -7.88
N ARG A 69 1.32 -0.46 -7.70
CA ARG A 69 2.56 -1.24 -7.91
C ARG A 69 2.69 -2.37 -6.89
N LEU A 70 2.41 -2.10 -5.62
CA LEU A 70 2.47 -3.12 -4.59
C LEU A 70 1.46 -4.26 -4.84
N CYS A 71 0.25 -3.95 -5.30
CA CYS A 71 -0.76 -4.96 -5.68
C CYS A 71 -0.29 -5.87 -6.81
N TRP A 72 0.49 -5.32 -7.75
CA TRP A 72 1.01 -6.06 -8.89
C TRP A 72 2.18 -6.98 -8.51
N ASN A 73 3.10 -6.48 -7.69
CA ASN A 73 4.34 -7.18 -7.36
C ASN A 73 4.15 -8.30 -6.33
N LEU A 74 3.23 -8.08 -5.39
CA LEU A 74 3.07 -8.93 -4.20
C LEU A 74 2.07 -10.06 -4.40
N TYR A 75 2.02 -10.63 -5.61
CA TYR A 75 1.09 -11.72 -5.96
C TYR A 75 1.14 -12.91 -4.98
N GLU A 76 2.32 -13.23 -4.41
CA GLU A 76 2.49 -14.29 -3.41
C GLU A 76 2.17 -13.87 -1.97
N SER A 77 2.13 -12.57 -1.66
CA SER A 77 1.70 -12.03 -0.36
C SER A 77 0.36 -11.28 -0.45
N ARG A 78 -0.47 -11.67 -1.41
CA ARG A 78 -1.81 -11.12 -1.69
C ARG A 78 -2.65 -11.02 -0.44
N ASP A 79 -2.60 -12.00 0.45
CA ASP A 79 -3.39 -12.02 1.69
C ASP A 79 -2.98 -10.92 2.68
N CYS A 80 -1.68 -10.64 2.82
CA CYS A 80 -1.20 -9.55 3.67
C CYS A 80 -1.59 -8.20 3.09
N LEU A 81 -1.54 -8.07 1.77
CA LEU A 81 -1.88 -6.83 1.10
C LEU A 81 -3.40 -6.58 1.10
N LEU A 82 -4.20 -7.61 0.86
CA LEU A 82 -5.66 -7.60 1.01
C LEU A 82 -6.06 -7.16 2.42
N ARG A 83 -5.40 -7.67 3.47
CA ARG A 83 -5.67 -7.21 4.86
C ARG A 83 -5.37 -5.72 5.06
N CYS A 84 -4.32 -5.19 4.45
CA CYS A 84 -4.01 -3.75 4.55
C CYS A 84 -4.99 -2.92 3.72
N LEU A 85 -5.35 -3.39 2.52
CA LEU A 85 -6.31 -2.72 1.65
C LEU A 85 -7.73 -2.73 2.24
N CYS A 86 -8.12 -3.79 2.95
CA CYS A 86 -9.39 -3.84 3.69
C CYS A 86 -9.52 -2.71 4.72
N CYS A 87 -8.41 -2.17 5.24
CA CYS A 87 -8.46 -0.99 6.12
C CYS A 87 -8.89 0.28 5.38
N MET A 88 -8.80 0.32 4.05
CA MET A 88 -9.30 1.44 3.23
C MET A 88 -10.76 1.24 2.80
N TYR A 89 -11.37 0.10 3.11
CA TYR A 89 -12.78 -0.13 2.80
C TYR A 89 -13.66 0.74 3.70
N SER A 90 -14.45 1.62 3.10
CA SER A 90 -15.41 2.45 3.81
C SER A 90 -16.82 1.91 3.60
N ALA A 91 -17.56 1.63 4.69
CA ALA A 91 -18.96 1.22 4.58
C ALA A 91 -19.87 2.36 4.04
N GLN A 92 -19.42 3.61 4.14
CA GLN A 92 -20.13 4.79 3.64
C GLN A 92 -19.13 5.70 2.90
N PRO A 93 -18.77 5.36 1.65
CA PRO A 93 -17.79 6.13 0.90
C PRO A 93 -18.34 7.52 0.58
N GLN A 94 -17.58 8.56 0.90
CA GLN A 94 -17.99 9.97 0.78
C GLN A 94 -17.57 10.62 -0.55
N GLY A 95 -16.94 9.86 -1.46
CA GLY A 95 -16.47 10.40 -2.73
C GLY A 95 -16.10 9.36 -3.78
N ALA A 96 -15.89 9.83 -5.01
CA ALA A 96 -15.58 8.98 -6.17
C ALA A 96 -14.31 8.13 -5.98
N VAL A 97 -13.35 8.64 -5.22
CA VAL A 97 -12.10 7.94 -4.91
C VAL A 97 -12.34 6.75 -3.98
N GLU A 98 -13.08 6.96 -2.89
CA GLU A 98 -13.43 5.90 -1.94
C GLU A 98 -14.34 4.85 -2.56
N LEU A 99 -15.29 5.28 -3.40
CA LEU A 99 -16.12 4.37 -4.20
C LEU A 99 -15.26 3.48 -5.10
N LYS A 100 -14.28 4.06 -5.79
CA LYS A 100 -13.37 3.31 -6.67
C LYS A 100 -12.43 2.40 -5.89
N ALA A 101 -11.95 2.84 -4.73
CA ALA A 101 -11.15 2.03 -3.81
C ALA A 101 -11.95 0.81 -3.31
N ASN A 102 -13.20 1.01 -2.85
CA ASN A 102 -14.09 -0.07 -2.43
C ASN A 102 -14.35 -1.09 -3.55
N GLN A 103 -14.64 -0.61 -4.78
CA GLN A 103 -14.84 -1.48 -5.94
C GLN A 103 -13.59 -2.33 -6.23
N TRP A 104 -12.40 -1.71 -6.18
CA TRP A 104 -11.13 -2.41 -6.36
C TRP A 104 -10.88 -3.46 -5.27
N ILE A 105 -11.13 -3.13 -4.00
CA ILE A 105 -10.99 -4.06 -2.87
C ILE A 105 -11.93 -5.26 -3.04
N GLN A 106 -13.19 -5.01 -3.42
CA GLN A 106 -14.17 -6.06 -3.67
C GLN A 106 -13.73 -6.98 -4.82
N LEU A 107 -13.28 -6.43 -5.94
CA LEU A 107 -12.76 -7.22 -7.07
C LEU A 107 -11.56 -8.07 -6.65
N LEU A 108 -10.59 -7.48 -5.95
CA LEU A 108 -9.41 -8.22 -5.46
C LEU A 108 -9.79 -9.36 -4.50
N SER A 109 -10.79 -9.15 -3.63
CA SER A 109 -11.29 -10.19 -2.72
C SER A 109 -12.03 -11.33 -3.44
N LEU A 110 -12.68 -11.05 -4.58
CA LEU A 110 -13.32 -12.04 -5.43
C LEU A 110 -12.29 -12.91 -6.18
N TYR A 111 -11.17 -12.31 -6.62
CA TYR A 111 -10.08 -13.04 -7.29
C TYR A 111 -9.26 -13.96 -6.36
N SER A 112 -9.42 -13.87 -5.04
CA SER A 112 -8.77 -14.76 -4.06
C SER A 112 -9.60 -16.01 -3.70
N LEU A 113 -10.85 -16.11 -4.19
CA LEU A 113 -11.73 -17.27 -3.99
C LEU A 113 -11.69 -18.29 -5.15
N PHE A 114 -10.85 -18.04 -6.16
CA PHE A 114 -10.57 -18.91 -7.31
C PHE A 114 -9.06 -19.17 -7.41
#